data_AF-A0A0P7XFD1-F1
#
_entry.id   AF-A0A0P7XFD1-F1
#
_cell.length_a   1.000
_cell.length_b   1.000
_cell.length_c   1.000
_cell.angle_alpha   90.00
_cell.angle_beta   90.00
_cell.angle_gamma   90.00
#
_symmetry.space_group_name_H-M   'P 1'
#
loop_
_entity.id
_entity.type
_entity.pdbx_description
1 polymer ?
#
loop_
_entity_poly.entity_id
_entity_poly.type
_entity_poly.pdbx_seq_one_letter_code
_entity_poly.pdbx_strand_id
1 'polypeptide(L)' 'MILTCLKTGRWWRCRDHAHADRLARLKGVVDYEVFHG' A
#
# COMPACT_ATOMS: atom_id res chain seq x y z
N MET A 1 4.46 2.38 -8.51
CA MET A 1 4.30 2.67 -7.08
C MET A 1 4.01 1.39 -6.31
N ILE A 2 4.58 1.19 -5.13
CA ILE A 2 4.38 -0.02 -4.31
C ILE A 2 3.83 0.39 -2.95
N LEU A 3 2.69 -0.18 -2.55
CA LEU A 3 2.21 -0.13 -1.17
C LEU A 3 2.81 -1.31 -0.43
N THR A 4 3.41 -1.08 0.74
CA THR A 4 3.99 -2.11 1.59
C THR A 4 3.38 -2.03 2.99
N CYS A 5 2.80 -3.12 3.48
CA CYS A 5 2.35 -3.24 4.86
C CYS A 5 3.56 -3.44 5.79
N LEU A 6 3.78 -2.52 6.72
CA LEU A 6 4.94 -2.56 7.62
C LEU A 6 4.86 -3.72 8.63
N LYS A 7 3.65 -4.09 9.04
CA LYS A 7 3.45 -5.18 10.00
C LYS A 7 3.74 -6.57 9.44
N THR A 8 3.46 -6.78 8.16
CA THR A 8 3.53 -8.12 7.55
C THR A 8 4.54 -8.24 6.43
N GLY A 9 5.17 -7.13 6.01
CA GLY A 9 6.07 -7.07 4.86
C GLY A 9 5.40 -7.39 3.52
N ARG A 10 4.06 -7.46 3.47
CA ARG A 10 3.33 -7.74 2.21
C ARG A 10 3.31 -6.48 1.37
N TRP A 11 3.45 -6.64 0.07
CA TRP A 11 3.48 -5.52 -0.86
C TRP A 11 2.50 -5.72 -2.02
N TRP A 12 2.04 -4.60 -2.57
CA TRP A 12 1.10 -4.55 -3.67
C TRP A 12 1.47 -3.44 -4.65
N ARG A 13 1.36 -3.73 -5.95
CA ARG A 13 1.54 -2.71 -6.98
C ARG A 13 0.35 -1.77 -7.01
N CYS A 14 0.64 -0.47 -7.00
CA CYS A 14 -0.32 0.60 -7.09
C CYS A 14 -0.04 1.45 -8.33
N ARG A 15 -1.11 2.05 -8.86
CA ARG A 15 -1.04 2.92 -10.05
C ARG A 15 -0.66 4.35 -9.67
N ASP A 16 -1.20 4.81 -8.55
CA ASP A 16 -1.09 6.15 -8.01
C ASP A 16 -1.41 6.12 -6.49
N HIS A 17 -1.20 7.25 -5.82
CA HIS A 17 -1.44 7.40 -4.37
C HIS A 17 -2.88 7.09 -3.95
N ALA A 18 -3.88 7.55 -4.72
CA ALA A 18 -5.28 7.29 -4.39
C ALA A 18 -5.62 5.79 -4.49
N HIS A 19 -5.01 5.08 -5.45
CA HIS A 19 -5.14 3.64 -5.57
C HIS A 19 -4.50 2.92 -4.37
N ALA A 20 -3.35 3.36 -3.87
CA ALA A 20 -2.76 2.79 -2.67
C ALA A 20 -3.63 2.99 -1.44
N ASP A 21 -4.15 4.20 -1.19
CA ASP A 21 -5.03 4.45 -0.04
C ASP A 21 -6.31 3.59 -0.10
N ARG A 22 -6.91 3.47 -1.28
CA ARG A 22 -8.07 2.59 -1.47
C ARG A 22 -7.70 1.13 -1.22
N LEU A 23 -6.55 0.69 -1.71
CA LEU A 23 -6.08 -0.68 -1.54
C LEU A 23 -5.75 -1.00 -0.08
N ALA A 24 -5.12 -0.06 0.64
CA ALA A 24 -4.85 -0.15 2.07
C ALA A 24 -6.14 -0.42 2.85
N ARG A 25 -7.17 0.40 2.60
CA ARG A 25 -8.51 0.25 3.22
C ARG A 25 -9.16 -1.08 2.88
N LEU A 26 -9.14 -1.47 1.60
CA LEU A 26 -9.71 -2.76 1.16
C LEU A 26 -9.00 -3.98 1.77
N LYS A 27 -7.71 -3.88 2.06
CA LYS A 27 -6.92 -4.94 2.67
C LYS A 27 -6.86 -4.86 4.21
N GLY A 28 -7.48 -3.85 4.82
CA GLY A 28 -7.39 -3.60 6.25
C GLY A 28 -5.97 -3.28 6.72
N VAL A 29 -5.14 -2.75 5.83
CA VAL A 29 -3.75 -2.36 6.14
C VAL A 29 -3.78 -0.92 6.64
N VAL A 30 -3.57 -0.75 7.94
CA VAL A 30 -3.56 0.57 8.60
C VAL A 30 -2.15 1.17 8.61
N ASP A 31 -1.13 0.32 8.58
CA ASP A 31 0.26 0.71 8.73
C ASP A 31 1.03 0.30 7.45
N TYR A 32 1.18 1.27 6.54
CA TYR A 32 1.79 1.06 5.24
C TYR A 32 2.65 2.23 4.78
N GLU A 33 3.64 1.90 3.94
CA GLU A 33 4.43 2.84 3.19
C GLU A 33 4.13 2.75 1.70
N VAL A 34 4.37 3.85 1.00
CA VAL A 34 4.22 3.96 -0.44
C VAL A 34 5.57 4.33 -1.05
N PHE A 35 6.10 3.44 -1.90
CA PHE A 35 7.32 3.68 -2.65
C PHE A 35 7.00 4.12 -4.09
N HIS A 36 7.50 5.29 -4.47
CA HIS A 36 7.65 5.72 -5.85
C HIS A 36 9.11 5.44 -6.24
N GLY A 37 9.33 4.37 -7.00
CA GLY A 37 10.59 4.19 -7.73
C GLY A 37 10.71 5.23 -8.84
#